data_AF-A0A916BAS7-F1
#
_entry.id   AF-A0A916BAS7-F1
#
_cell.length_a   1.000
_cell.length_b   1.000
_cell.length_c   1.000
_cell.angle_alpha   90.00
_cell.angle_beta   90.00
_cell.angle_gamma   90.00
#
_symmetry.space_group_name_H-M   'P 1'
#
loop_
_entity.id
_entity.type
_entity.pdbx_description
1 polymer ?
#
loop_
_entity_poly.entity_id
_entity_poly.type
_entity_poly.pdbx_seq_one_letter_code
_entity_poly.pdbx_strand_id
1 'polypeptide(L)'
;MTSSLSDFPDRYETIPIQKFFKSSVDISYLNLRDDVMKCNEIIVINSLNRKNFMTTYMYTTSVPVFKQLLNSLRNILTKAEDYAAEKKIDPTVLLEARLYPDMFPLIRQVQIAADFAKSVSARLAGVEVPAFDDHEGNFTELKERIGKTLLFIESLTPAQFEGSETREIVLRPGTPKEKKLLGHAYLTSYGLPQFFFHVTSAYAILRHNGLNVGKGDYMGTF
;
A
#
# COMPACT_ATOMS: atom_id res chain seq x y z
N MET A 1 13.04 -30.23 -40.42
CA MET A 1 13.57 -28.91 -40.84
C MET A 1 13.94 -28.16 -39.58
N THR A 2 15.22 -28.24 -39.23
CA THR A 2 15.87 -27.58 -38.10
C THR A 2 16.36 -26.22 -38.57
N SER A 3 15.91 -25.11 -37.97
CA SER A 3 16.55 -23.80 -38.14
C SER A 3 17.14 -23.34 -36.82
N SER A 4 18.46 -23.26 -36.81
CA SER A 4 19.34 -22.85 -35.73
C SER A 4 19.20 -21.37 -35.40
N LEU A 5 19.34 -21.09 -34.11
CA LEU A 5 19.61 -19.79 -33.51
C LEU A 5 20.96 -19.24 -34.00
N SER A 6 20.95 -18.22 -34.83
CA SER A 6 22.05 -17.26 -34.98
C SER A 6 21.59 -16.14 -35.91
N ASP A 7 21.22 -14.98 -35.35
CA ASP A 7 21.41 -13.66 -35.95
C ASP A 7 20.72 -12.58 -35.11
N PHE A 8 21.41 -12.15 -34.05
CA PHE A 8 21.18 -10.84 -33.44
C PHE A 8 22.56 -10.16 -33.30
N PRO A 9 22.78 -8.98 -33.89
CA PRO A 9 24.07 -8.30 -33.77
C PRO A 9 24.20 -7.64 -32.39
N ASP A 10 25.11 -8.17 -31.58
CA ASP A 10 25.64 -7.51 -30.39
C ASP A 10 26.35 -6.22 -30.79
N ARG A 11 25.74 -5.06 -30.52
CA ARG A 11 26.46 -3.78 -30.44
C ARG A 11 25.96 -2.94 -29.27
N TYR A 12 26.43 -3.31 -28.08
CA TYR A 12 26.59 -2.35 -26.99
C TYR A 12 28.06 -1.95 -26.93
N GLU A 13 28.41 -0.86 -27.62
CA GLU A 13 29.67 -0.17 -27.35
C GLU A 13 29.56 0.45 -25.95
N THR A 14 30.33 -0.08 -25.00
CA THR A 14 30.57 0.57 -23.72
C THR A 14 31.29 1.89 -23.97
N ILE A 15 30.62 3.01 -23.75
CA ILE A 15 31.25 4.34 -23.74
C ILE A 15 32.14 4.41 -22.48
N PRO A 16 33.47 4.54 -22.59
CA PRO A 16 34.31 4.74 -21.43
C PRO A 16 34.03 6.13 -20.84
N ILE A 17 33.76 6.19 -19.53
CA ILE A 17 33.51 7.42 -18.74
C ILE A 17 34.69 8.43 -18.79
N GLN A 18 35.81 8.11 -19.45
CA GLN A 18 37.00 8.96 -19.47
C GLN A 18 37.08 9.98 -20.63
N LYS A 19 36.07 10.12 -21.50
CA LYS A 19 36.16 11.03 -22.65
C LYS A 19 35.64 12.46 -22.44
N PHE A 20 35.38 12.87 -21.20
CA PHE A 20 34.95 14.24 -20.87
C PHE A 20 36.05 15.19 -20.36
N PHE A 21 37.32 14.77 -20.32
CA PHE A 21 38.42 15.62 -19.82
C PHE A 21 39.57 15.75 -20.82
N LYS A 22 39.31 16.28 -22.02
CA LYS A 22 40.36 16.85 -22.89
C LYS A 22 39.84 18.05 -23.68
N SER A 23 39.47 19.12 -22.97
CA SER A 23 39.70 20.47 -23.48
C SER A 23 40.46 21.21 -22.38
N SER A 24 41.64 21.71 -22.72
CA SER A 24 42.50 22.51 -21.85
C SER A 24 41.76 23.79 -21.45
N VAL A 25 40.99 23.74 -20.37
CA VAL A 25 40.50 24.94 -19.70
C VAL A 25 41.65 25.46 -18.88
N ASP A 26 42.07 26.68 -19.19
CA ASP A 26 43.06 27.44 -18.43
C ASP A 26 42.62 27.51 -16.96
N ILE A 27 43.32 26.82 -16.06
CA ILE A 27 42.97 26.64 -14.64
C ILE A 27 43.19 27.95 -13.84
N SER A 28 43.68 29.02 -14.48
CA SER A 28 43.86 30.33 -13.87
C SER A 28 42.55 31.06 -13.50
N TYR A 29 41.38 30.55 -13.91
CA TYR A 29 40.06 31.15 -13.64
C TYR A 29 39.06 30.26 -12.88
N LEU A 30 39.44 29.05 -12.47
CA LEU A 30 38.56 28.19 -11.67
C LEU A 30 38.77 28.51 -10.19
N ASN A 31 37.83 29.25 -9.62
CA ASN A 31 37.79 29.46 -8.18
C ASN A 31 37.36 28.13 -7.54
N LEU A 32 38.33 27.24 -7.28
CA LEU A 32 38.15 25.88 -6.75
C LEU A 32 37.23 25.82 -5.52
N ARG A 33 37.14 26.89 -4.74
CA ARG A 33 36.19 27.00 -3.62
C ARG A 33 34.75 27.15 -4.10
N ASP A 34 34.48 27.97 -5.10
CA ASP A 34 33.13 28.20 -5.64
C ASP A 34 32.60 26.96 -6.35
N ASP A 35 33.44 26.23 -7.07
CA ASP A 35 33.07 24.97 -7.74
C ASP A 35 32.78 23.84 -6.73
N VAL A 36 33.55 23.75 -5.64
CA VAL A 36 33.29 22.80 -4.55
C VAL A 36 32.01 23.17 -3.78
N MET A 37 31.76 24.45 -3.54
CA MET A 37 30.51 24.90 -2.91
C MET A 37 29.29 24.60 -3.80
N LYS A 38 29.40 24.82 -5.11
CA LYS A 38 28.36 24.50 -6.09
C LYS A 38 28.10 22.99 -6.20
N CYS A 39 29.14 22.17 -6.16
CA CYS A 39 29.00 20.71 -6.09
C CYS A 39 28.28 20.27 -4.80
N ASN A 40 28.64 20.85 -3.66
CA ASN A 40 28.00 20.55 -2.37
C ASN A 40 26.52 20.95 -2.37
N GLU A 41 26.18 22.11 -2.92
CA GLU A 41 24.78 22.53 -3.08
C GLU A 41 23.99 21.54 -3.95
N ILE A 42 24.54 21.10 -5.08
CA ILE A 42 23.89 20.11 -5.96
C ILE A 42 23.68 18.77 -5.24
N ILE A 43 24.67 18.29 -4.46
CA ILE A 43 24.55 17.06 -3.68
C ILE A 43 23.44 17.18 -2.63
N VAL A 44 23.38 18.31 -1.92
CA VAL A 44 22.34 18.58 -0.92
C VAL A 44 20.96 18.65 -1.57
N ILE A 45 20.81 19.38 -2.68
CA ILE A 45 19.55 19.48 -3.43
C ILE A 45 19.08 18.10 -3.90
N ASN A 46 19.99 17.28 -4.46
CA ASN A 46 19.65 15.92 -4.91
C ASN A 46 19.24 15.01 -3.75
N SER A 47 19.89 15.14 -2.59
CA SER A 47 19.53 14.41 -1.38
C SER A 47 18.14 14.82 -0.86
N LEU A 48 17.88 16.12 -0.78
CA LEU A 48 16.57 16.67 -0.37
C LEU A 48 15.45 16.26 -1.34
N ASN A 49 15.71 16.30 -2.65
CA ASN A 49 14.76 15.86 -3.67
C ASN A 49 14.43 14.37 -3.54
N ARG A 50 15.45 13.52 -3.32
CA ARG A 50 15.25 12.09 -3.08
C ARG A 50 14.40 11.86 -1.83
N LYS A 51 14.70 12.58 -0.74
CA LYS A 51 13.97 12.49 0.52
C LYS A 51 12.50 12.87 0.36
N ASN A 52 12.22 14.02 -0.28
CA ASN A 52 10.87 14.48 -0.57
C ASN A 52 10.11 13.50 -1.48
N PHE A 53 10.79 12.93 -2.47
CA PHE A 53 10.23 11.91 -3.35
C PHE A 53 9.85 10.65 -2.56
N MET A 54 10.71 10.17 -1.66
CA MET A 54 10.41 9.00 -0.82
C MET A 54 9.27 9.23 0.16
N THR A 55 9.23 10.39 0.84
CA THR A 55 8.10 10.77 1.68
C THR A 55 6.79 10.75 0.90
N THR A 56 6.78 11.39 -0.28
CA THR A 56 5.59 11.43 -1.15
C THR A 56 5.21 10.04 -1.63
N TYR A 57 6.17 9.23 -2.07
CA TYR A 57 5.94 7.88 -2.55
C TYR A 57 5.34 6.99 -1.47
N MET A 58 5.92 6.98 -0.27
CA MET A 58 5.44 6.14 0.84
C MET A 58 4.02 6.53 1.28
N TYR A 59 3.69 7.83 1.29
CA TYR A 59 2.33 8.28 1.57
C TYR A 59 1.35 7.91 0.44
N THR A 60 1.65 8.30 -0.79
CA THR A 60 0.73 8.17 -1.94
C THR A 60 0.46 6.72 -2.33
N THR A 61 1.40 5.81 -2.08
CA THR A 61 1.24 4.36 -2.32
C THR A 61 0.63 3.60 -1.13
N SER A 62 0.27 4.29 -0.05
CA SER A 62 -0.37 3.69 1.13
C SER A 62 -1.75 4.28 1.43
N VAL A 63 -1.81 5.43 2.11
CA VAL A 63 -3.06 6.01 2.65
C VAL A 63 -4.14 6.19 1.58
N PRO A 64 -3.87 6.80 0.40
CA PRO A 64 -4.87 6.94 -0.65
C PRO A 64 -5.37 5.59 -1.20
N VAL A 65 -4.48 4.60 -1.32
CA VAL A 65 -4.81 3.25 -1.82
C VAL A 65 -5.75 2.52 -0.85
N PHE A 66 -5.44 2.58 0.45
CA PHE A 66 -6.32 2.02 1.48
C PHE A 66 -7.67 2.73 1.51
N LYS A 67 -7.67 4.06 1.48
CA LYS A 67 -8.89 4.89 1.46
C LYS A 67 -9.81 4.53 0.30
N GLN A 68 -9.27 4.40 -0.91
CA GLN A 68 -10.04 4.05 -2.09
C GLN A 68 -10.81 2.73 -1.88
N LEU A 69 -10.08 1.65 -1.55
CA LEU A 69 -10.69 0.33 -1.46
C LEU A 69 -11.54 0.13 -0.20
N LEU A 70 -11.26 0.85 0.90
CA LEU A 70 -12.14 0.84 2.06
C LEU A 70 -13.47 1.54 1.77
N ASN A 71 -13.47 2.65 1.02
CA ASN A 71 -14.72 3.29 0.58
C ASN A 71 -15.50 2.38 -0.36
N SER A 72 -14.82 1.72 -1.30
CA SER A 72 -15.43 0.68 -2.14
C SER A 72 -16.06 -0.44 -1.30
N LEU A 73 -15.31 -1.02 -0.35
CA LEU A 73 -15.79 -2.10 0.50
C LEU A 73 -16.99 -1.68 1.33
N ARG A 74 -16.97 -0.46 1.90
CA ARG A 74 -18.12 0.11 2.63
C ARG A 74 -19.36 0.19 1.74
N ASN A 75 -19.22 0.62 0.49
CA ASN A 75 -20.33 0.67 -0.47
C ASN A 75 -20.84 -0.73 -0.84
N ILE A 76 -19.94 -1.70 -1.01
CA ILE A 76 -20.31 -3.11 -1.23
C ILE A 76 -21.11 -3.66 -0.04
N LEU A 77 -20.73 -3.32 1.20
CA LEU A 77 -21.48 -3.74 2.39
C LEU A 77 -22.87 -3.10 2.46
N THR A 78 -23.01 -1.82 2.07
CA THR A 78 -24.34 -1.19 1.93
C THR A 78 -25.19 -1.97 0.93
N LYS A 79 -24.66 -2.30 -0.25
CA LYS A 79 -25.37 -3.10 -1.26
C LYS A 79 -25.74 -4.50 -0.74
N ALA A 80 -24.87 -5.11 0.07
CA ALA A 80 -25.13 -6.42 0.67
C ALA A 80 -26.29 -6.37 1.68
N GLU A 81 -26.34 -5.33 2.51
CA GLU A 81 -27.42 -5.10 3.47
C GLU A 81 -28.76 -4.87 2.74
N ASP A 82 -28.76 -4.01 1.71
CA ASP A 82 -29.95 -3.77 0.88
C ASP A 82 -30.43 -5.05 0.18
N TYR A 83 -29.49 -5.84 -0.36
CA TYR A 83 -29.77 -7.13 -0.98
C TYR A 83 -30.37 -8.14 0.00
N ALA A 84 -29.84 -8.22 1.22
CA ALA A 84 -30.37 -9.10 2.25
C ALA A 84 -31.82 -8.73 2.59
N ALA A 85 -32.10 -7.44 2.74
CA ALA A 85 -33.45 -6.93 2.98
C ALA A 85 -34.40 -7.24 1.81
N GLU A 86 -34.00 -6.95 0.56
CA GLU A 86 -34.81 -7.21 -0.64
C GLU A 86 -35.15 -8.69 -0.81
N LYS A 87 -34.17 -9.57 -0.58
CA LYS A 87 -34.34 -11.03 -0.72
C LYS A 87 -34.88 -11.71 0.53
N LYS A 88 -35.14 -10.95 1.60
CA LYS A 88 -35.56 -11.48 2.92
C LYS A 88 -34.60 -12.53 3.48
N ILE A 89 -33.30 -12.32 3.25
CA ILE A 89 -32.22 -13.12 3.79
C ILE A 89 -31.89 -12.56 5.18
N ASP A 90 -31.79 -13.42 6.18
CA ASP A 90 -31.25 -13.03 7.48
C ASP A 90 -29.81 -12.51 7.29
N PRO A 91 -29.47 -11.27 7.69
CA PRO A 91 -28.14 -10.70 7.51
C PRO A 91 -27.00 -11.59 8.02
N THR A 92 -27.25 -12.36 9.09
CA THR A 92 -26.25 -13.27 9.67
C THR A 92 -25.78 -14.34 8.67
N VAL A 93 -26.63 -14.75 7.73
CA VAL A 93 -26.28 -15.71 6.67
C VAL A 93 -25.15 -15.17 5.79
N LEU A 94 -25.20 -13.89 5.40
CA LEU A 94 -24.15 -13.28 4.58
C LEU A 94 -22.89 -12.96 5.41
N LEU A 95 -23.09 -12.53 6.66
CA LEU A 95 -22.01 -12.16 7.57
C LEU A 95 -21.13 -13.35 7.98
N GLU A 96 -21.73 -14.53 8.15
CA GLU A 96 -21.04 -15.79 8.46
C GLU A 96 -20.60 -16.60 7.23
N ALA A 97 -20.99 -16.16 6.03
CA ALA A 97 -20.61 -16.81 4.79
C ALA A 97 -19.09 -16.79 4.58
N ARG A 98 -18.55 -17.88 4.02
CA ARG A 98 -17.14 -18.08 3.69
C ARG A 98 -17.01 -18.83 2.37
N LEU A 99 -15.88 -18.66 1.67
CA LEU A 99 -15.63 -19.35 0.39
C LEU A 99 -15.20 -20.81 0.54
N TYR A 100 -14.63 -21.14 1.69
CA TYR A 100 -14.13 -22.47 1.98
C TYR A 100 -14.18 -22.72 3.50
N PRO A 101 -14.33 -23.98 3.99
CA PRO A 101 -14.56 -24.25 5.40
C PRO A 101 -13.51 -23.66 6.37
N ASP A 102 -12.23 -23.68 5.98
CA ASP A 102 -11.12 -23.16 6.80
C ASP A 102 -10.81 -21.66 6.57
N MET A 103 -11.52 -21.01 5.64
CA MET A 103 -11.39 -19.58 5.42
C MET A 103 -12.24 -18.79 6.42
N PHE A 104 -11.76 -17.61 6.78
CA PHE A 104 -12.50 -16.67 7.60
C PHE A 104 -13.81 -16.20 6.93
N PRO A 105 -14.90 -15.99 7.70
CA PRO A 105 -16.17 -15.49 7.21
C PRO A 105 -16.11 -14.00 6.84
N LEU A 106 -17.15 -13.49 6.19
CA LEU A 106 -17.24 -12.10 5.72
C LEU A 106 -16.89 -11.08 6.81
N ILE A 107 -17.47 -11.19 8.01
CA ILE A 107 -17.17 -10.29 9.16
C ILE A 107 -15.66 -10.17 9.34
N ARG A 108 -14.98 -11.31 9.41
CA ARG A 108 -13.56 -11.34 9.71
C ARG A 108 -12.70 -10.86 8.55
N GLN A 109 -13.10 -11.08 7.30
CA GLN A 109 -12.43 -10.50 6.13
C GLN A 109 -12.46 -8.97 6.18
N VAL A 110 -13.61 -8.37 6.52
CA VAL A 110 -13.76 -6.91 6.63
C VAL A 110 -12.94 -6.34 7.79
N GLN A 111 -13.00 -6.98 8.96
CA GLN A 111 -12.22 -6.58 10.13
C GLN A 111 -10.72 -6.54 9.82
N ILE A 112 -10.19 -7.60 9.21
CA ILE A 112 -8.77 -7.70 8.89
C ILE A 112 -8.37 -6.69 7.79
N ALA A 113 -9.21 -6.46 6.78
CA ALA A 113 -8.94 -5.42 5.78
C ALA A 113 -8.81 -4.03 6.44
N ALA A 114 -9.72 -3.68 7.35
CA ALA A 114 -9.63 -2.45 8.13
C ALA A 114 -8.37 -2.41 9.01
N ASP A 115 -8.00 -3.51 9.66
CA ASP A 115 -6.80 -3.58 10.50
C ASP A 115 -5.50 -3.43 9.72
N PHE A 116 -5.41 -3.97 8.50
CA PHE A 116 -4.24 -3.75 7.64
C PHE A 116 -4.13 -2.30 7.21
N ALA A 117 -5.21 -1.68 6.74
CA ALA A 117 -5.21 -0.26 6.40
C ALA A 117 -4.77 0.61 7.59
N LYS A 118 -5.38 0.41 8.76
CA LYS A 118 -5.05 1.10 10.01
C LYS A 118 -3.59 0.89 10.42
N SER A 119 -3.17 -0.36 10.57
CA SER A 119 -1.87 -0.70 11.18
C SER A 119 -0.69 -0.46 10.24
N VAL A 120 -0.87 -0.59 8.92
CA VAL A 120 0.16 -0.23 7.95
C VAL A 120 0.39 1.28 7.96
N SER A 121 -0.68 2.07 7.83
CA SER A 121 -0.57 3.54 7.85
C SER A 121 0.02 4.06 9.16
N ALA A 122 -0.42 3.56 10.31
CA ALA A 122 0.10 3.97 11.62
C ALA A 122 1.61 3.68 11.76
N ARG A 123 2.03 2.45 11.44
CA ARG A 123 3.44 2.03 11.58
C ARG A 123 4.37 2.79 10.64
N LEU A 124 3.93 3.08 9.41
CA LEU A 124 4.71 3.88 8.46
C LEU A 124 4.82 5.33 8.92
N ALA A 125 3.73 5.91 9.41
CA ALA A 125 3.68 7.25 9.98
C ALA A 125 4.42 7.37 11.34
N GLY A 126 4.89 6.25 11.89
CA GLY A 126 5.59 6.22 13.18
C GLY A 126 4.72 6.58 14.38
N VAL A 127 3.40 6.37 14.28
CA VAL A 127 2.45 6.61 15.37
C VAL A 127 1.95 5.30 15.97
N GLU A 128 1.36 5.39 17.16
CA GLU A 128 0.74 4.24 17.81
C GLU A 128 -0.42 3.69 16.96
N VAL A 129 -0.57 2.36 16.93
CA VAL A 129 -1.67 1.69 16.22
C VAL A 129 -2.91 1.75 17.12
N PRO A 130 -4.02 2.40 16.70
CA PRO A 130 -5.23 2.42 17.51
C PRO A 130 -5.80 1.01 17.73
N ALA A 131 -6.19 0.71 18.96
CA ALA A 131 -6.86 -0.54 19.31
C ALA A 131 -8.35 -0.47 18.95
N PHE A 132 -8.84 -1.43 18.17
CA PHE A 132 -10.27 -1.60 17.85
C PHE A 132 -10.70 -2.99 18.34
N ASP A 133 -11.81 -3.06 19.05
CA ASP A 133 -12.38 -4.31 19.54
C ASP A 133 -13.17 -5.01 18.43
N ASP A 134 -12.99 -6.31 18.28
CA ASP A 134 -13.63 -7.14 17.24
C ASP A 134 -15.04 -7.61 17.68
N HIS A 135 -15.94 -6.67 17.95
CA HIS A 135 -17.29 -6.94 18.47
C HIS A 135 -18.41 -6.83 17.42
N GLU A 136 -18.08 -6.51 16.17
CA GLU A 136 -19.09 -6.26 15.14
C GLU A 136 -19.89 -7.53 14.81
N GLY A 137 -21.21 -7.45 14.94
CA GLY A 137 -22.18 -8.51 14.66
C GLY A 137 -23.18 -8.18 13.55
N ASN A 138 -23.13 -6.98 12.97
CA ASN A 138 -24.03 -6.57 11.88
C ASN A 138 -23.34 -5.68 10.83
N PHE A 139 -24.03 -5.45 9.71
CA PHE A 139 -23.51 -4.61 8.61
C PHE A 139 -23.25 -3.16 9.03
N THR A 140 -24.07 -2.60 9.91
CA THR A 140 -23.90 -1.22 10.39
C THR A 140 -22.58 -1.08 11.15
N GLU A 141 -22.31 -1.96 12.12
CA GLU A 141 -21.07 -1.96 12.90
C GLU A 141 -19.82 -2.19 12.03
N LEU A 142 -19.90 -3.06 11.01
CA LEU A 142 -18.80 -3.24 10.05
C LEU A 142 -18.52 -1.97 9.24
N LYS A 143 -19.58 -1.29 8.76
CA LYS A 143 -19.43 0.00 8.05
C LYS A 143 -18.88 1.08 8.98
N GLU A 144 -19.25 1.08 10.26
CA GLU A 144 -18.71 1.98 11.28
C GLU A 144 -17.22 1.71 11.55
N ARG A 145 -16.79 0.45 11.64
CA ARG A 145 -15.36 0.09 11.74
C ARG A 145 -14.57 0.64 10.56
N ILE A 146 -15.09 0.48 9.34
CA ILE A 146 -14.46 1.07 8.14
C ILE A 146 -14.44 2.59 8.24
N GLY A 147 -15.54 3.23 8.64
CA GLY A 147 -15.62 4.68 8.85
C GLY A 147 -14.59 5.20 9.85
N LYS A 148 -14.46 4.53 11.01
CA LYS A 148 -13.45 4.84 12.03
C LYS A 148 -12.03 4.68 11.50
N THR A 149 -11.78 3.65 10.69
CA THR A 149 -10.49 3.42 10.03
C THR A 149 -10.17 4.53 9.04
N LEU A 150 -11.12 4.91 8.19
CA LEU A 150 -10.99 6.01 7.23
C LEU A 150 -10.65 7.33 7.93
N LEU A 151 -11.40 7.69 8.96
CA LEU A 151 -11.14 8.90 9.76
C LEU A 151 -9.72 8.91 10.33
N PHE A 152 -9.25 7.77 10.86
CA PHE A 152 -7.89 7.67 11.37
C PHE A 152 -6.84 7.84 10.28
N ILE A 153 -6.90 7.08 9.19
CA ILE A 153 -5.85 7.15 8.15
C ILE A 153 -5.84 8.50 7.42
N GLU A 154 -6.99 9.17 7.32
CA GLU A 154 -7.11 10.51 6.74
C GLU A 154 -6.53 11.62 7.64
N SER A 155 -6.42 11.37 8.94
CA SER A 155 -5.75 12.30 9.86
C SER A 155 -4.23 12.32 9.70
N LEU A 156 -3.66 11.34 8.99
CA LEU A 156 -2.22 11.23 8.78
C LEU A 156 -1.78 12.12 7.61
N THR A 157 -0.69 12.84 7.83
CA THR A 157 -0.11 13.79 6.87
C THR A 157 1.09 13.17 6.15
N PRO A 158 1.41 13.61 4.91
CA PRO A 158 2.60 13.15 4.21
C PRO A 158 3.90 13.33 5.01
N ALA A 159 4.02 14.42 5.79
CA ALA A 159 5.21 14.70 6.61
C ALA A 159 5.51 13.59 7.63
N GLN A 160 4.50 12.89 8.14
CA GLN A 160 4.69 11.79 9.09
C GLN A 160 5.34 10.55 8.44
N PHE A 161 5.36 10.47 7.11
CA PHE A 161 5.96 9.36 6.36
C PHE A 161 7.44 9.60 6.01
N GLU A 162 8.03 10.70 6.47
CA GLU A 162 9.44 10.98 6.26
C GLU A 162 10.33 9.89 6.88
N GLY A 163 11.22 9.30 6.07
CA GLY A 163 12.10 8.21 6.48
C GLY A 163 11.38 6.87 6.72
N SER A 164 10.07 6.78 6.42
CA SER A 164 9.29 5.56 6.64
C SER A 164 9.79 4.38 5.79
N GLU A 165 10.41 4.63 4.64
CA GLU A 165 10.92 3.60 3.74
C GLU A 165 12.03 2.73 4.38
N THR A 166 12.80 3.30 5.31
CA THR A 166 13.88 2.62 6.04
C THR A 166 13.55 2.31 7.50
N ARG A 167 12.38 2.71 7.99
CA ARG A 167 11.94 2.41 9.37
C ARG A 167 11.84 0.90 9.58
N GLU A 168 12.47 0.39 10.63
CA GLU A 168 12.33 -1.02 11.02
C GLU A 168 10.94 -1.27 11.63
N ILE A 169 10.19 -2.19 11.03
CA ILE A 169 8.90 -2.66 11.51
C ILE A 169 9.05 -4.10 11.97
N VAL A 170 8.75 -4.34 13.24
CA VAL A 170 8.76 -5.68 13.85
C VAL A 170 7.34 -6.26 13.84
N LEU A 171 7.16 -7.35 13.11
CA LEU A 171 5.92 -8.12 13.07
C LEU A 171 5.96 -9.21 14.12
N ARG A 172 4.86 -9.36 14.88
CA ARG A 172 4.67 -10.40 15.91
C ARG A 172 5.83 -10.45 16.92
N PRO A 173 6.15 -9.31 17.56
CA PRO A 173 7.28 -9.20 18.47
C PRO A 173 7.18 -10.23 19.60
N GLY A 174 8.29 -10.89 19.92
CA GLY A 174 8.38 -11.89 20.99
C GLY A 174 7.77 -13.26 20.66
N THR A 175 7.40 -13.52 19.40
CA THR A 175 6.91 -14.85 18.97
C THR A 175 7.94 -15.60 18.13
N PRO A 176 7.87 -16.94 18.01
CA PRO A 176 8.73 -17.70 17.10
C PRO A 176 8.58 -17.33 15.61
N LYS A 177 7.54 -16.55 15.27
CA LYS A 177 7.25 -16.05 13.92
C LYS A 177 7.57 -14.55 13.79
N GLU A 178 8.38 -14.00 14.69
CA GLU A 178 8.84 -12.62 14.61
C GLU A 178 9.54 -12.37 13.27
N LYS A 179 9.22 -11.25 12.63
CA LYS A 179 9.86 -10.84 11.37
C LYS A 179 10.11 -9.35 11.36
N LYS A 180 11.32 -8.96 10.98
CA LYS A 180 11.71 -7.56 10.80
C LYS A 180 11.67 -7.20 9.32
N LEU A 181 11.06 -6.06 9.00
CA LEU A 181 10.97 -5.53 7.64
C LEU A 181 11.27 -4.03 7.67
N LEU A 182 11.95 -3.53 6.65
CA LEU A 182 12.01 -2.08 6.41
C LEU A 182 10.66 -1.61 5.87
N GLY A 183 10.28 -0.37 6.17
CA GLY A 183 8.93 0.13 5.89
C GLY A 183 8.50 0.03 4.42
N HIS A 184 9.42 0.19 3.46
CA HIS A 184 9.11 -0.07 2.04
C HIS A 184 8.67 -1.53 1.80
N ALA A 185 9.47 -2.50 2.27
CA ALA A 185 9.16 -3.92 2.13
C ALA A 185 7.93 -4.32 2.95
N TYR A 186 7.74 -3.70 4.12
CA TYR A 186 6.54 -3.88 4.93
C TYR A 186 5.29 -3.43 4.18
N LEU A 187 5.32 -2.28 3.48
CA LEU A 187 4.19 -1.81 2.67
C LEU A 187 3.93 -2.73 1.47
N THR A 188 4.93 -2.93 0.61
CA THR A 188 4.74 -3.53 -0.72
C THR A 188 4.67 -5.06 -0.70
N SER A 189 5.37 -5.70 0.23
CA SER A 189 5.49 -7.16 0.27
C SER A 189 4.65 -7.81 1.37
N TYR A 190 4.06 -7.02 2.27
CA TYR A 190 3.24 -7.54 3.38
C TYR A 190 1.90 -6.82 3.52
N GLY A 191 1.92 -5.50 3.74
CA GLY A 191 0.73 -4.70 4.02
C GLY A 191 -0.28 -4.70 2.87
N LEU A 192 0.13 -4.24 1.68
CA LEU A 192 -0.74 -4.17 0.50
C LEU A 192 -1.25 -5.55 0.05
N PRO A 193 -0.40 -6.60 -0.09
CA PRO A 193 -0.88 -7.93 -0.47
C PRO A 193 -1.94 -8.49 0.49
N GLN A 194 -1.74 -8.34 1.81
CA GLN A 194 -2.71 -8.79 2.80
C GLN A 194 -4.01 -8.01 2.72
N PHE A 195 -3.93 -6.68 2.64
CA PHE A 195 -5.10 -5.82 2.49
C PHE A 195 -5.93 -6.20 1.26
N PHE A 196 -5.30 -6.27 0.08
CA PHE A 196 -5.99 -6.61 -1.17
C PHE A 196 -6.61 -8.01 -1.12
N PHE A 197 -5.92 -8.98 -0.51
CA PHE A 197 -6.46 -10.33 -0.33
C PHE A 197 -7.78 -10.32 0.44
N HIS A 198 -7.85 -9.58 1.55
CA HIS A 198 -9.04 -9.52 2.40
C HIS A 198 -10.19 -8.72 1.76
N VAL A 199 -9.91 -7.60 1.09
CA VAL A 199 -10.93 -6.85 0.34
C VAL A 199 -11.50 -7.70 -0.80
N THR A 200 -10.63 -8.37 -1.57
CA THR A 200 -11.05 -9.25 -2.67
C THR A 200 -11.85 -10.43 -2.15
N SER A 201 -11.46 -11.02 -1.01
CA SER A 201 -12.18 -12.14 -0.39
C SER A 201 -13.57 -11.71 0.07
N ALA A 202 -13.71 -10.54 0.72
CA ALA A 202 -15.02 -10.01 1.10
C ALA A 202 -15.93 -9.78 -0.12
N TYR A 203 -15.39 -9.16 -1.18
CA TYR A 203 -16.09 -9.02 -2.46
C TYR A 203 -16.53 -10.38 -3.03
N ALA A 204 -15.63 -11.36 -3.05
CA ALA A 204 -15.87 -12.67 -3.64
C ALA A 204 -16.92 -13.47 -2.85
N ILE A 205 -16.90 -13.41 -1.51
CA ILE A 205 -17.94 -14.03 -0.66
C ILE A 205 -19.32 -13.49 -1.03
N LEU A 206 -19.47 -12.18 -1.10
CA LEU A 206 -20.76 -11.55 -1.40
C LEU A 206 -21.21 -11.85 -2.84
N ARG A 207 -20.29 -11.77 -3.81
CA ARG A 207 -20.58 -12.13 -5.21
C ARG A 207 -21.00 -13.59 -5.34
N HIS A 208 -20.34 -14.50 -4.62
CA HIS A 208 -20.68 -15.92 -4.58
C HIS A 208 -22.09 -16.17 -4.00
N ASN A 209 -22.51 -15.37 -3.01
CA ASN A 209 -23.84 -15.41 -2.42
C ASN A 209 -24.93 -14.68 -3.25
N GLY A 210 -24.63 -14.33 -4.50
CA GLY A 210 -25.62 -13.78 -5.43
C GLY A 210 -25.77 -12.25 -5.42
N LEU A 211 -24.96 -11.53 -4.64
CA LEU A 211 -24.93 -10.07 -4.71
C LEU A 211 -24.43 -9.61 -6.08
N ASN A 212 -25.20 -8.74 -6.75
CA ASN A 212 -24.82 -8.21 -8.06
C ASN A 212 -23.77 -7.08 -7.98
N VAL A 213 -22.55 -7.41 -7.55
CA VAL A 213 -21.38 -6.51 -7.55
C VAL A 213 -20.39 -6.87 -8.65
N GLY A 214 -19.81 -5.88 -9.32
CA GLY A 214 -18.83 -6.06 -10.39
C GLY A 214 -17.47 -5.45 -10.08
N LYS A 215 -16.56 -5.52 -11.05
CA LYS A 215 -15.22 -4.90 -10.95
C LYS A 215 -15.29 -3.39 -10.63
N GLY A 216 -16.28 -2.68 -11.16
CA GLY A 216 -16.48 -1.26 -10.86
C GLY A 216 -16.74 -1.00 -9.38
N ASP A 217 -17.51 -1.87 -8.73
CA ASP A 217 -17.76 -1.79 -7.28
C ASP A 217 -16.47 -2.00 -6.49
N TYR A 218 -15.66 -2.99 -6.88
CA TYR A 218 -14.36 -3.26 -6.25
C TYR A 218 -13.37 -2.11 -6.43
N MET A 219 -13.26 -1.54 -7.65
CA MET A 219 -12.31 -0.46 -7.90
C MET A 219 -12.73 0.84 -7.19
N GLY A 220 -14.03 1.07 -7.00
CA GLY A 220 -14.57 2.29 -6.42
C GLY A 220 -14.21 3.54 -7.24
N THR A 221 -14.22 4.69 -6.57
CA THR A 221 -13.81 5.97 -7.15
C THR A 221 -12.37 6.26 -6.78
N PHE A 222 -11.56 6.69 -7.76
CA PHE A 222 -10.14 6.97 -7.63
C PHE A 222 -9.72 8.18 -8.47
#